data_AF-A0A2V9QIR1-F1
#
_entry.id   AF-A0A2V9QIR1-F1
#
_cell.length_a   1.000
_cell.length_b   1.000
_cell.length_c   1.000
_cell.angle_alpha   90.00
_cell.angle_beta   90.00
_cell.angle_gamma   90.00
#
_symmetry.space_group_name_H-M   'P 1'
#
loop_
_entity.id
_entity.type
_entity.pdbx_description
1 polymer ?
#
loop_
_entity_poly.entity_id
_entity_poly.type
_entity_poly.pdbx_seq_one_letter_code
_entity_poly.pdbx_strand_id
1 'polypeptide(L)'
;MQRRGFHLQLWGGRFNPIIVVDKPQEAASLIDVFHVDMILPLGDSEQVKEFPKKFPHIITPFFHENIFVGDAEHGARSEVLDVHNALVHLQDRPEWKQVKERGLRLYAWAPEDPLADVFLMQFGEFPSADEIHIDYRGLLKNVSDANEVLIDPASNLPADLFEHPSIAFVSRCGLNRHYSVPGGRDTPGFFSGDASNFDDLVCCWNLRATDIPLLFVDVKHLKRYGETIAVWGKAMRDMVSHRGHDFDRRIAVWVREEALDRTDLAKAMTDATRPFKEEKVSSICPIGDGTWNGLNIRPPMMYLGDISTLGVIGFESGRPKVSFALDNKPFSDHAWFHSQTLVASLSFIGGLYADEQHTLVPPFVPELNEFYARSMHFDYSKVRSESDRIGLVIDACDTTTFIYALPVADLIERIFELAGFSVSLSAGGLIARQLIVQLGGVDGARAFKIPGVRRLLKTHGPTAAFTKKSAVELIGSRDPENPTASFKDYERLYGGHHPYDTNLDPAVVFTYLLEKGLFRMGAELACPYCRLSSWTALDVLKQRLVCEMCGREFDATRQLVNGAWHYRRSGVLVRKGMRKAQFPWCLRCSH
;
A
#
# COMPACT_ATOMS: atom_id res chain seq x y z
N MET A 1 -6.34 -29.32 13.33
CA MET A 1 -5.94 -28.31 14.34
C MET A 1 -4.94 -28.88 15.37
N GLN A 2 -3.99 -29.72 14.95
CA GLN A 2 -3.07 -30.44 15.85
C GLN A 2 -1.96 -29.59 16.50
N ARG A 3 -1.86 -28.28 16.17
CA ARG A 3 -1.08 -27.30 16.94
C ARG A 3 -2.07 -26.27 17.48
N ARG A 4 -2.49 -26.46 18.73
CA ARG A 4 -3.65 -25.80 19.35
C ARG A 4 -3.40 -24.29 19.43
N GLY A 5 -4.36 -23.47 19.03
CA GLY A 5 -4.43 -22.08 19.45
C GLY A 5 -3.39 -21.10 18.90
N PHE A 6 -2.47 -21.53 18.03
CA PHE A 6 -1.28 -20.74 17.65
C PHE A 6 -1.55 -19.31 17.12
N HIS A 7 -2.73 -19.08 16.55
CA HIS A 7 -3.10 -17.75 16.08
C HIS A 7 -3.48 -16.80 17.22
N LEU A 8 -4.02 -17.32 18.32
CA LEU A 8 -4.68 -16.51 19.34
C LEU A 8 -3.70 -15.87 20.33
N GLN A 9 -2.45 -16.33 20.40
CA GLN A 9 -1.41 -15.62 21.13
C GLN A 9 -0.85 -14.39 20.40
N LEU A 10 -1.13 -14.23 19.09
CA LEU A 10 -0.73 -13.04 18.34
C LEU A 10 -1.77 -11.93 18.53
N TRP A 11 -1.32 -10.68 18.65
CA TRP A 11 -2.24 -9.54 18.67
C TRP A 11 -2.78 -9.32 17.26
N GLY A 12 -4.07 -9.61 17.06
CA GLY A 12 -4.71 -9.62 15.76
C GLY A 12 -4.75 -10.98 15.08
N GLY A 13 -4.17 -12.04 15.66
CA GLY A 13 -4.06 -13.32 14.96
C GLY A 13 -5.39 -14.02 14.68
N ARG A 14 -6.48 -13.61 15.34
CA ARG A 14 -7.86 -13.97 14.99
C ARG A 14 -8.24 -13.56 13.55
N PHE A 15 -7.55 -12.59 12.95
CA PHE A 15 -7.74 -12.11 11.58
C PHE A 15 -6.81 -12.78 10.57
N ASN A 16 -5.94 -13.70 11.01
CA ASN A 16 -5.04 -14.42 10.11
C ASN A 16 -5.76 -15.63 9.50
N PRO A 17 -5.75 -15.80 8.17
CA PRO A 17 -6.38 -16.96 7.53
C PRO A 17 -5.56 -18.24 7.79
N ILE A 18 -6.26 -19.37 7.79
CA ILE A 18 -5.67 -20.71 7.71
C ILE A 18 -5.73 -21.15 6.25
N ILE A 19 -4.56 -21.48 5.68
CA ILE A 19 -4.43 -21.83 4.27
C ILE A 19 -4.11 -23.32 4.17
N VAL A 20 -5.03 -24.08 3.55
CA VAL A 20 -4.85 -25.51 3.31
C VAL A 20 -4.24 -25.72 1.94
N VAL A 21 -3.07 -26.35 1.88
CA VAL A 21 -2.23 -26.40 0.67
C VAL A 21 -2.68 -27.43 -0.37
N ASP A 22 -3.58 -28.34 -0.01
CA ASP A 22 -4.14 -29.38 -0.88
C ASP A 22 -5.20 -28.85 -1.86
N LYS A 23 -5.71 -27.64 -1.62
CA LYS A 23 -6.63 -26.89 -2.49
C LYS A 23 -5.92 -25.68 -3.10
N PRO A 24 -5.10 -25.87 -4.16
CA PRO A 24 -4.19 -24.83 -4.64
C PRO A 24 -4.90 -23.55 -5.13
N GLN A 25 -6.10 -23.66 -5.71
CA GLN A 25 -6.86 -22.50 -6.20
C GLN A 25 -7.41 -21.67 -5.04
N GLU A 26 -8.05 -22.32 -4.06
CA GLU A 26 -8.54 -21.64 -2.85
C GLU A 26 -7.36 -21.05 -2.05
N ALA A 27 -6.25 -21.78 -1.93
CA ALA A 27 -5.07 -21.33 -1.22
C ALA A 27 -4.45 -20.07 -1.85
N ALA A 28 -4.29 -20.03 -3.17
CA ALA A 28 -3.82 -18.83 -3.88
C ALA A 28 -4.81 -17.66 -3.72
N SER A 29 -6.10 -17.94 -3.86
CA SER A 29 -7.16 -16.94 -3.68
C SER A 29 -7.16 -16.33 -2.28
N LEU A 30 -6.90 -17.13 -1.23
CA LEU A 30 -6.78 -16.65 0.14
C LEU A 30 -5.54 -15.77 0.33
N ILE A 31 -4.40 -16.14 -0.25
CA ILE A 31 -3.18 -15.29 -0.24
C ILE A 31 -3.48 -13.92 -0.84
N ASP A 32 -4.12 -13.91 -2.01
CA ASP A 32 -4.43 -12.69 -2.75
C ASP A 32 -5.48 -11.84 -2.03
N VAL A 33 -6.53 -12.45 -1.48
CA VAL A 33 -7.65 -11.72 -0.87
C VAL A 33 -7.31 -11.16 0.52
N PHE A 34 -6.47 -11.86 1.28
CA PHE A 34 -6.01 -11.37 2.59
C PHE A 34 -4.77 -10.48 2.51
N HIS A 35 -4.15 -10.31 1.34
CA HIS A 35 -2.88 -9.59 1.16
C HIS A 35 -1.83 -10.04 2.19
N VAL A 36 -1.58 -11.34 2.25
CA VAL A 36 -0.76 -11.94 3.32
C VAL A 36 0.68 -11.42 3.31
N ASP A 37 1.13 -10.88 4.45
CA ASP A 37 2.50 -10.36 4.62
C ASP A 37 3.56 -11.44 4.81
N MET A 38 3.15 -12.61 5.31
CA MET A 38 4.01 -13.74 5.64
C MET A 38 3.23 -15.05 5.66
N ILE A 39 3.82 -16.12 5.13
CA ILE A 39 3.29 -17.48 5.24
C ILE A 39 4.12 -18.26 6.27
N LEU A 40 3.46 -18.74 7.33
CA LEU A 40 4.07 -19.65 8.30
C LEU A 40 3.68 -21.10 7.97
N PRO A 41 4.63 -21.96 7.55
CA PRO A 41 4.34 -23.37 7.29
C PRO A 41 4.09 -24.12 8.61
N LEU A 42 2.87 -24.62 8.80
CA LEU A 42 2.48 -25.42 9.96
C LEU A 42 2.30 -26.89 9.56
N GLY A 43 3.36 -27.68 9.70
CA GLY A 43 3.35 -29.11 9.43
C GLY A 43 4.67 -29.61 8.85
N ASP A 44 4.86 -30.93 8.87
CA ASP A 44 6.13 -31.54 8.47
C ASP A 44 6.17 -32.03 7.02
N SER A 45 5.02 -32.03 6.35
CA SER A 45 4.91 -32.49 4.96
C SER A 45 5.68 -31.57 4.01
N GLU A 46 6.27 -32.17 2.98
CA GLU A 46 7.02 -31.44 1.95
C GLU A 46 6.13 -30.41 1.23
N GLN A 47 4.87 -30.77 0.97
CA GLN A 47 3.90 -29.85 0.35
C GLN A 47 3.71 -28.55 1.15
N VAL A 48 3.67 -28.62 2.49
CA VAL A 48 3.53 -27.44 3.36
C VAL A 48 4.81 -26.62 3.38
N LYS A 49 5.98 -27.26 3.42
CA LYS A 49 7.29 -26.58 3.44
C LYS A 49 7.65 -25.91 2.11
N GLU A 50 7.22 -26.49 0.99
CA GLU A 50 7.46 -25.93 -0.35
C GLU A 50 6.42 -24.90 -0.77
N PHE A 51 5.24 -24.86 -0.13
CA PHE A 51 4.16 -23.94 -0.52
C PHE A 51 4.57 -22.45 -0.50
N PRO A 52 5.26 -21.92 0.53
CA PRO A 52 5.70 -20.52 0.53
C PRO A 52 6.59 -20.15 -0.66
N LYS A 53 7.39 -21.09 -1.18
CA LYS A 53 8.30 -20.84 -2.31
C LYS A 53 7.57 -20.52 -3.62
N LYS A 54 6.28 -20.83 -3.71
CA LYS A 54 5.42 -20.46 -4.85
C LYS A 54 5.14 -18.95 -4.90
N PHE A 55 5.33 -18.24 -3.79
CA PHE A 55 5.08 -16.82 -3.64
C PHE A 55 6.38 -16.09 -3.24
N PRO A 56 7.40 -16.02 -4.13
CA PRO A 56 8.71 -15.47 -3.80
C PRO A 56 8.68 -13.99 -3.37
N HIS A 57 7.58 -13.30 -3.69
CA HIS A 57 7.37 -11.91 -3.30
C HIS A 57 6.94 -11.73 -1.83
N ILE A 58 6.47 -12.79 -1.17
CA ILE A 58 6.14 -12.81 0.26
C ILE A 58 7.43 -13.13 1.02
N ILE A 59 8.13 -12.07 1.44
CA ILE A 59 9.44 -12.17 2.07
C ILE A 59 9.27 -12.28 3.58
N THR A 60 9.82 -13.32 4.20
CA THR A 60 9.84 -13.45 5.66
C THR A 60 10.79 -12.41 6.28
N PRO A 61 10.36 -11.61 7.27
CA PRO A 61 11.20 -10.60 7.91
C PRO A 61 12.08 -11.17 9.05
N PHE A 62 11.91 -12.44 9.38
CA PHE A 62 12.54 -13.08 10.55
C PHE A 62 13.86 -13.76 10.22
N PHE A 63 14.77 -13.72 11.20
CA PHE A 63 16.02 -14.48 11.13
C PHE A 63 15.80 -15.95 11.48
N HIS A 64 14.84 -16.24 12.35
CA HIS A 64 14.50 -17.59 12.76
C HIS A 64 13.34 -18.16 11.94
N GLU A 65 13.28 -19.48 11.79
CA GLU A 65 12.16 -20.15 11.13
C GLU A 65 10.89 -20.18 12.02
N ASN A 66 11.02 -19.85 13.31
CA ASN A 66 9.97 -19.92 14.31
C ASN A 66 9.66 -18.54 14.88
N ILE A 67 8.36 -18.21 15.00
CA ILE A 67 7.89 -16.96 15.62
C ILE A 67 8.23 -16.89 17.11
N PHE A 68 8.28 -18.03 17.80
CA PHE A 68 8.64 -18.10 19.22
C PHE A 68 10.05 -18.62 19.35
N VAL A 69 10.92 -17.80 19.92
CA VAL A 69 12.34 -18.09 20.11
C VAL A 69 12.59 -18.19 21.61
N GLY A 70 12.97 -19.38 22.07
CA GLY A 70 13.45 -19.59 23.43
C GLY A 70 14.93 -19.25 23.52
N ASP A 71 15.30 -18.27 24.35
CA ASP A 71 16.69 -18.06 24.75
C ASP A 71 16.87 -18.53 26.20
N ALA A 72 17.86 -19.40 26.43
CA ALA A 72 18.20 -19.91 27.75
C ALA A 72 18.69 -18.81 28.71
N GLU A 73 19.22 -17.69 28.18
CA GLU A 73 19.71 -16.57 29.00
C GLU A 73 18.71 -15.42 29.13
N HIS A 74 17.89 -15.15 28.11
CA HIS A 74 17.06 -13.94 28.03
C HIS A 74 15.54 -14.19 28.08
N GLY A 75 15.12 -15.44 28.27
CA GLY A 75 13.72 -15.86 28.28
C GLY A 75 13.14 -15.99 26.87
N ALA A 76 11.99 -16.66 26.77
CA ALA A 76 11.32 -16.84 25.49
C ALA A 76 10.62 -15.56 25.01
N ARG A 77 10.67 -15.33 23.70
CA ARG A 77 10.12 -14.14 23.05
C ARG A 77 9.39 -14.47 21.77
N SER A 78 8.50 -13.58 21.38
CA SER A 78 7.87 -13.59 20.05
C SER A 78 8.59 -12.62 19.12
N GLU A 79 8.70 -12.98 17.84
CA GLU A 79 9.15 -12.10 16.75
C GLU A 79 8.00 -11.25 16.16
N VAL A 80 6.76 -11.58 16.50
CA VAL A 80 5.55 -10.86 16.09
C VAL A 80 4.90 -10.25 17.33
N LEU A 81 4.22 -9.11 17.15
CA LEU A 81 3.42 -8.51 18.21
C LEU A 81 2.40 -9.51 18.78
N ASP A 82 2.48 -9.75 20.09
CA ASP A 82 1.71 -10.79 20.77
C ASP A 82 0.73 -10.23 21.82
N VAL A 83 -0.06 -11.11 22.42
CA VAL A 83 -1.01 -10.76 23.48
C VAL A 83 -0.32 -10.22 24.72
N HIS A 84 0.96 -10.56 24.99
CA HIS A 84 1.67 -9.98 26.13
C HIS A 84 1.87 -8.47 25.93
N ASN A 85 2.25 -8.04 24.73
CA ASN A 85 2.30 -6.62 24.40
C ASN A 85 0.92 -5.95 24.54
N ALA A 86 -0.12 -6.60 24.02
CA ALA A 86 -1.50 -6.12 24.14
C ALA A 86 -1.91 -5.89 25.59
N LEU A 87 -1.63 -6.84 26.48
CA LEU A 87 -1.97 -6.74 27.90
C LEU A 87 -1.23 -5.59 28.57
N VAL A 88 0.08 -5.43 28.32
CA VAL A 88 0.86 -4.32 28.88
C VAL A 88 0.36 -2.97 28.35
N HIS A 89 0.04 -2.87 27.07
CA HIS A 89 -0.41 -1.62 26.45
C HIS A 89 -1.83 -1.21 26.89
N LEU A 90 -2.73 -2.19 27.02
CA LEU A 90 -4.15 -1.94 27.28
C LEU A 90 -4.47 -1.83 28.78
N GLN A 91 -3.59 -2.31 29.68
CA GLN A 91 -3.88 -2.44 31.12
C GLN A 91 -4.48 -1.18 31.76
N ASP A 92 -3.97 0.00 31.39
CA ASP A 92 -4.41 1.29 31.95
C ASP A 92 -5.48 2.00 31.10
N ARG A 93 -5.86 1.41 29.96
CA ARG A 93 -6.78 2.03 29.00
C ARG A 93 -8.26 1.66 29.25
N PRO A 94 -9.21 2.52 28.85
CA PRO A 94 -10.64 2.28 29.05
C PRO A 94 -11.16 0.97 28.46
N GLU A 95 -10.61 0.55 27.32
CA GLU A 95 -10.99 -0.67 26.61
C GLU A 95 -10.78 -1.91 27.50
N TRP A 96 -9.68 -1.95 28.25
CA TRP A 96 -9.41 -3.06 29.16
C TRP A 96 -10.31 -3.05 30.39
N LYS A 97 -10.68 -1.87 30.89
CA LYS A 97 -11.66 -1.74 31.97
C LYS A 97 -13.02 -2.33 31.57
N GLN A 98 -13.47 -2.07 30.35
CA GLN A 98 -14.70 -2.68 29.82
C GLN A 98 -14.60 -4.20 29.72
N VAL A 99 -13.44 -4.74 29.34
CA VAL A 99 -13.21 -6.20 29.32
C VAL A 99 -13.33 -6.79 30.72
N LYS A 100 -12.74 -6.14 31.73
CA LYS A 100 -12.83 -6.56 33.14
C LYS A 100 -14.26 -6.49 33.67
N GLU A 101 -14.97 -5.39 33.41
CA GLU A 101 -16.37 -5.20 33.83
C GLU A 101 -17.32 -6.23 33.23
N ARG A 102 -17.08 -6.65 31.98
CA ARG A 102 -17.81 -7.74 31.34
C ARG A 102 -17.45 -9.13 31.89
N GLY A 103 -16.39 -9.25 32.69
CA GLY A 103 -15.93 -10.51 33.29
C GLY A 103 -15.33 -11.46 32.25
N LEU A 104 -14.01 -11.39 32.05
CA LEU A 104 -13.28 -12.31 31.17
C LEU A 104 -13.41 -13.76 31.67
N ARG A 105 -13.70 -14.70 30.77
CA ARG A 105 -13.79 -16.13 31.07
C ARG A 105 -12.72 -16.93 30.33
N LEU A 106 -12.07 -17.83 31.06
CA LEU A 106 -11.17 -18.85 30.52
C LEU A 106 -11.92 -20.17 30.47
N TYR A 107 -12.38 -20.53 29.28
CA TYR A 107 -13.09 -21.77 29.09
C TYR A 107 -12.13 -22.97 29.07
N ALA A 108 -12.60 -24.10 29.58
CA ALA A 108 -11.94 -25.40 29.50
C ALA A 108 -12.98 -26.44 29.12
N TRP A 109 -12.56 -27.46 28.37
CA TRP A 109 -13.42 -28.55 27.91
C TRP A 109 -12.62 -29.85 27.82
N ALA A 110 -13.32 -30.97 27.82
CA ALA A 110 -12.71 -32.27 27.58
C ALA A 110 -12.27 -32.37 26.10
N PRO A 111 -11.06 -32.90 25.80
CA PRO A 111 -10.62 -33.13 24.43
C PRO A 111 -11.56 -34.03 23.61
N GLU A 112 -12.34 -34.87 24.29
CA GLU A 112 -13.30 -35.80 23.69
C GLU A 112 -14.68 -35.18 23.45
N ASP A 113 -14.92 -33.93 23.83
CA ASP A 113 -16.18 -33.25 23.51
C ASP A 113 -16.32 -33.15 21.98
N PRO A 114 -17.47 -33.55 21.38
CA PRO A 114 -17.68 -33.49 19.94
C PRO A 114 -17.53 -32.08 19.34
N LEU A 115 -17.62 -31.02 20.15
CA LEU A 115 -17.45 -29.63 19.75
C LEU A 115 -16.10 -29.04 20.19
N ALA A 116 -15.13 -29.85 20.64
CA ALA A 116 -13.85 -29.36 21.16
C ALA A 116 -13.11 -28.42 20.19
N ASP A 117 -13.03 -28.76 18.90
CA ASP A 117 -12.40 -27.90 17.88
C ASP A 117 -13.23 -26.63 17.60
N VAL A 118 -14.56 -26.71 17.73
CA VAL A 118 -15.44 -25.55 17.63
C VAL A 118 -15.21 -24.60 18.82
N PHE A 119 -15.04 -25.12 20.02
CA PHE A 119 -14.72 -24.33 21.21
C PHE A 119 -13.34 -23.69 21.11
N LEU A 120 -12.34 -24.42 20.60
CA LEU A 120 -11.02 -23.86 20.32
C LEU A 120 -11.13 -22.67 19.35
N MET A 121 -11.92 -22.82 18.28
CA MET A 121 -12.15 -21.77 17.30
C MET A 121 -12.86 -20.55 17.92
N GLN A 122 -13.91 -20.77 18.71
CA GLN A 122 -14.80 -19.72 19.18
C GLN A 122 -14.30 -19.00 20.44
N PHE A 123 -13.84 -19.76 21.42
CA PHE A 123 -13.43 -19.25 22.73
C PHE A 123 -11.92 -19.07 22.84
N GLY A 124 -11.16 -19.92 22.16
CA GLY A 124 -9.71 -19.88 22.16
C GLY A 124 -9.06 -20.65 23.29
N GLU A 125 -7.84 -21.11 23.02
CA GLU A 125 -6.92 -21.73 23.97
C GLU A 125 -5.51 -21.30 23.59
N PHE A 126 -4.62 -21.12 24.57
CA PHE A 126 -3.19 -20.89 24.28
C PHE A 126 -2.44 -22.23 24.24
N PRO A 127 -1.38 -22.34 23.41
CA PRO A 127 -0.44 -23.46 23.53
C PRO A 127 0.16 -23.54 24.95
N SER A 128 0.62 -24.73 25.33
CA SER A 128 1.28 -24.90 26.63
C SER A 128 2.62 -24.16 26.67
N ALA A 129 3.02 -23.71 27.87
CA ALA A 129 4.34 -23.09 28.05
C ALA A 129 5.49 -24.04 27.69
N ASP A 130 5.30 -25.37 27.75
CA ASP A 130 6.31 -26.34 27.31
C ASP A 130 6.50 -26.33 25.79
N GLU A 131 5.47 -25.95 25.03
CA GLU A 131 5.48 -25.92 23.55
C GLU A 131 6.11 -24.64 23.00
N ILE A 132 5.80 -23.49 23.60
CA ILE A 132 6.19 -22.16 23.08
C ILE A 132 7.02 -21.32 24.07
N HIS A 133 7.35 -21.89 25.23
CA HIS A 133 8.19 -21.29 26.27
C HIS A 133 7.62 -20.02 26.95
N ILE A 134 6.37 -19.63 26.66
CA ILE A 134 5.67 -18.47 27.22
C ILE A 134 4.31 -18.91 27.81
N ASP A 135 4.06 -18.58 29.08
CA ASP A 135 2.77 -18.85 29.75
C ASP A 135 1.76 -17.71 29.54
N TYR A 136 1.20 -17.60 28.33
CA TYR A 136 0.16 -16.59 28.04
C TYR A 136 -1.09 -16.76 28.89
N ARG A 137 -1.44 -18.00 29.28
CA ARG A 137 -2.63 -18.27 30.10
C ARG A 137 -2.45 -17.71 31.51
N GLY A 138 -1.29 -17.95 32.12
CA GLY A 138 -0.92 -17.38 33.42
C GLY A 138 -0.83 -15.86 33.39
N LEU A 139 -0.21 -15.29 32.36
CA LEU A 139 -0.16 -13.83 32.15
C LEU A 139 -1.57 -13.22 32.10
N LEU A 140 -2.46 -13.79 31.29
CA LEU A 140 -3.82 -13.31 31.15
C LEU A 140 -4.58 -13.39 32.48
N LYS A 141 -4.49 -14.52 33.18
CA LYS A 141 -5.15 -14.73 34.48
C LYS A 141 -4.72 -13.70 35.51
N ASN A 142 -3.42 -13.40 35.58
CA ASN A 142 -2.86 -12.43 36.53
C ASN A 142 -3.33 -10.99 36.26
N VAL A 143 -3.54 -10.60 35.00
CA VAL A 143 -3.87 -9.22 34.63
C VAL A 143 -5.39 -8.97 34.65
N SER A 144 -6.21 -10.00 34.45
CA SER A 144 -7.65 -9.87 34.18
C SER A 144 -8.59 -10.37 35.28
N ASP A 145 -8.08 -11.05 36.32
CA ASP A 145 -8.90 -11.74 37.33
C ASP A 145 -9.93 -12.70 36.69
N ALA A 146 -9.53 -13.36 35.59
CA ALA A 146 -10.46 -14.16 34.79
C ALA A 146 -11.04 -15.36 35.55
N ASN A 147 -12.32 -15.63 35.30
CA ASN A 147 -13.01 -16.81 35.83
C ASN A 147 -12.78 -18.02 34.94
N GLU A 148 -12.41 -19.15 35.54
CA GLU A 148 -12.31 -20.42 34.82
C GLU A 148 -13.68 -21.10 34.78
N VAL A 149 -14.12 -21.48 33.57
CA VAL A 149 -15.43 -22.11 33.35
C VAL A 149 -15.24 -23.41 32.60
N LEU A 150 -15.66 -24.52 33.22
CA LEU A 150 -15.65 -25.84 32.60
C LEU A 150 -16.94 -26.03 31.79
N ILE A 151 -16.80 -26.35 30.51
CA ILE A 151 -17.91 -26.76 29.65
C ILE A 151 -18.05 -28.28 29.81
N ASP A 152 -19.13 -28.72 30.46
CA ASP A 152 -19.39 -30.14 30.71
C ASP A 152 -19.89 -30.82 29.43
N PRO A 153 -19.20 -31.88 28.92
CA PRO A 153 -19.56 -32.63 27.70
C PRO A 153 -20.96 -33.27 27.71
N ALA A 154 -21.63 -33.36 28.87
CA ALA A 154 -22.98 -33.90 28.99
C ALA A 154 -24.10 -32.83 29.02
N SER A 155 -23.81 -31.58 29.40
CA SER A 155 -24.82 -30.51 29.57
C SER A 155 -24.96 -29.58 28.37
N ASN A 156 -26.16 -29.05 28.10
CA ASN A 156 -26.29 -27.97 27.12
C ASN A 156 -25.34 -26.80 27.41
N LEU A 157 -24.93 -26.11 26.35
CA LEU A 157 -24.10 -24.92 26.42
C LEU A 157 -24.78 -23.83 27.28
N PRO A 158 -24.05 -23.18 28.19
CA PRO A 158 -24.57 -22.03 28.93
C PRO A 158 -25.03 -20.91 27.97
N ALA A 159 -26.20 -20.34 28.23
CA ALA A 159 -26.79 -19.32 27.37
C ALA A 159 -25.96 -18.01 27.32
N ASP A 160 -25.17 -17.75 28.35
CA ASP A 160 -24.36 -16.53 28.54
C ASP A 160 -22.92 -16.65 27.96
N LEU A 161 -22.56 -17.77 27.32
CA LEU A 161 -21.19 -18.05 26.85
C LEU A 161 -20.56 -16.90 26.05
N PHE A 162 -21.35 -16.24 25.20
CA PHE A 162 -20.89 -15.19 24.30
C PHE A 162 -21.05 -13.77 24.86
N GLU A 163 -21.67 -13.62 26.03
CA GLU A 163 -21.79 -12.32 26.71
C GLU A 163 -20.44 -11.89 27.32
N HIS A 164 -19.62 -12.88 27.69
CA HIS A 164 -18.32 -12.71 28.31
C HIS A 164 -17.17 -12.75 27.29
N PRO A 165 -16.19 -11.84 27.39
CA PRO A 165 -14.95 -11.96 26.64
C PRO A 165 -14.23 -13.29 26.94
N SER A 166 -13.52 -13.81 25.94
CA SER A 166 -12.67 -15.01 26.05
C SER A 166 -11.29 -14.76 25.45
N ILE A 167 -10.41 -15.77 25.39
CA ILE A 167 -9.09 -15.69 24.75
C ILE A 167 -9.20 -15.17 23.30
N ALA A 168 -10.15 -15.70 22.52
CA ALA A 168 -10.40 -15.24 21.15
C ALA A 168 -10.85 -13.77 21.04
N PHE A 169 -11.41 -13.19 22.11
CA PHE A 169 -11.71 -11.77 22.19
C PHE A 169 -10.45 -10.94 22.51
N VAL A 170 -9.58 -11.44 23.39
CA VAL A 170 -8.36 -10.71 23.78
C VAL A 170 -7.47 -10.44 22.56
N SER A 171 -7.32 -11.43 21.67
CA SER A 171 -6.52 -11.26 20.44
C SER A 171 -7.06 -10.18 19.50
N ARG A 172 -8.30 -9.70 19.65
CA ARG A 172 -8.88 -8.60 18.85
C ARG A 172 -9.03 -7.28 19.61
N CYS A 173 -8.67 -7.25 20.89
CA CYS A 173 -8.89 -6.06 21.73
C CYS A 173 -8.04 -4.88 21.21
N GLY A 174 -8.61 -3.68 21.17
CA GLY A 174 -7.92 -2.48 20.68
C GLY A 174 -7.72 -2.38 19.16
N LEU A 175 -8.14 -3.37 18.37
CA LEU A 175 -8.06 -3.33 16.90
C LEU A 175 -9.34 -2.79 16.27
N ASN A 176 -9.18 -1.96 15.25
CA ASN A 176 -10.27 -1.36 14.48
C ASN A 176 -10.15 -1.72 12.99
N ARG A 177 -11.28 -1.63 12.26
CA ARG A 177 -11.28 -1.73 10.80
C ARG A 177 -10.77 -0.43 10.19
N HIS A 178 -9.80 -0.52 9.31
CA HIS A 178 -9.30 0.65 8.58
C HIS A 178 -10.34 1.09 7.53
N TYR A 179 -10.62 2.40 7.47
CA TYR A 179 -11.72 2.97 6.67
C TYR A 179 -11.54 2.85 5.15
N SER A 180 -10.30 2.70 4.66
CA SER A 180 -9.99 2.66 3.22
C SER A 180 -10.40 1.34 2.55
N VAL A 181 -10.62 0.28 3.32
CA VAL A 181 -11.02 -1.02 2.78
C VAL A 181 -12.52 -1.20 2.98
N PRO A 182 -13.36 -1.01 1.94
CA PRO A 182 -14.80 -1.21 2.07
C PRO A 182 -15.12 -2.67 2.35
N GLY A 183 -16.06 -2.91 3.27
CA GLY A 183 -16.54 -4.25 3.60
C GLY A 183 -17.16 -4.95 2.39
N GLY A 184 -16.89 -6.26 2.27
CA GLY A 184 -17.59 -7.16 1.34
C GLY A 184 -18.93 -7.62 1.93
N ARG A 185 -19.38 -8.83 1.56
CA ARG A 185 -20.48 -9.50 2.28
C ARG A 185 -20.04 -9.75 3.72
N ASP A 186 -20.61 -8.99 4.65
CA ASP A 186 -20.24 -9.00 6.07
C ASP A 186 -21.39 -9.44 6.99
N THR A 187 -22.40 -10.11 6.42
CA THR A 187 -23.64 -10.43 7.13
C THR A 187 -23.37 -11.41 8.29
N PRO A 188 -23.62 -11.02 9.54
CA PRO A 188 -23.43 -11.88 10.70
C PRO A 188 -24.46 -13.01 10.74
N GLY A 189 -24.20 -14.02 11.56
CA GLY A 189 -25.17 -15.07 11.82
C GLY A 189 -24.52 -16.38 12.21
N PHE A 190 -24.84 -17.43 11.45
CA PHE A 190 -24.46 -18.79 11.75
C PHE A 190 -23.62 -19.40 10.63
N PHE A 191 -22.72 -20.30 10.99
CA PHE A 191 -22.09 -21.22 10.05
C PHE A 191 -22.66 -22.61 10.32
N SER A 192 -23.26 -23.23 9.31
CA SER A 192 -23.80 -24.59 9.39
C SER A 192 -22.79 -25.57 8.80
N GLY A 193 -22.27 -26.48 9.63
CA GLY A 193 -21.25 -27.45 9.21
C GLY A 193 -21.19 -28.67 10.11
N ASP A 194 -20.15 -29.47 9.94
CA ASP A 194 -19.82 -30.64 10.75
C ASP A 194 -18.54 -30.37 11.54
N ALA A 195 -18.59 -30.45 12.88
CA ALA A 195 -17.45 -30.18 13.74
C ALA A 195 -16.31 -31.20 13.55
N SER A 196 -16.61 -32.39 13.03
CA SER A 196 -15.61 -33.40 12.68
C SER A 196 -14.97 -33.20 11.31
N ASN A 197 -15.49 -32.25 10.51
CA ASN A 197 -14.96 -31.92 9.20
C ASN A 197 -13.98 -30.75 9.28
N PHE A 198 -12.71 -31.03 9.00
CA PHE A 198 -11.65 -30.02 9.02
C PHE A 198 -11.90 -28.85 8.07
N ASP A 199 -12.47 -29.10 6.89
CA ASP A 199 -12.74 -28.05 5.91
C ASP A 199 -13.83 -27.08 6.37
N ASP A 200 -14.84 -27.59 7.08
CA ASP A 200 -15.92 -26.75 7.63
C ASP A 200 -15.37 -25.84 8.74
N LEU A 201 -14.49 -26.37 9.60
CA LEU A 201 -13.81 -25.61 10.64
C LEU A 201 -12.92 -24.51 10.05
N VAL A 202 -12.09 -24.83 9.05
CA VAL A 202 -11.20 -23.86 8.39
C VAL A 202 -12.00 -22.82 7.62
N CYS A 203 -13.05 -23.22 6.90
CA CYS A 203 -13.92 -22.29 6.20
C CYS A 203 -14.57 -21.30 7.17
N CYS A 204 -15.10 -21.80 8.29
CA CYS A 204 -15.67 -20.94 9.33
C CYS A 204 -14.62 -20.00 9.93
N TRP A 205 -13.41 -20.51 10.24
CA TRP A 205 -12.30 -19.67 10.73
C TRP A 205 -11.95 -18.55 9.75
N ASN A 206 -11.80 -18.85 8.46
CA ASN A 206 -11.44 -17.87 7.45
C ASN A 206 -12.52 -16.82 7.25
N LEU A 207 -13.81 -17.19 7.25
CA LEU A 207 -14.91 -16.22 7.23
C LEU A 207 -14.86 -15.32 8.47
N ARG A 208 -14.68 -15.95 9.63
CA ARG A 208 -14.49 -15.26 10.90
C ARG A 208 -13.30 -14.30 10.80
N ALA A 209 -12.19 -14.67 10.17
CA ALA A 209 -10.98 -13.86 10.00
C ALA A 209 -11.23 -12.59 9.19
N THR A 210 -12.32 -12.55 8.40
CA THR A 210 -12.80 -11.31 7.75
C THR A 210 -13.66 -10.42 8.66
N ASP A 211 -13.57 -10.63 9.97
CA ASP A 211 -14.34 -9.97 11.03
C ASP A 211 -15.86 -10.15 10.90
N ILE A 212 -16.32 -11.26 10.30
CA ILE A 212 -17.74 -11.65 10.30
C ILE A 212 -18.06 -12.35 11.62
N PRO A 213 -19.04 -11.86 12.41
CA PRO A 213 -19.48 -12.53 13.63
C PRO A 213 -20.30 -13.78 13.28
N LEU A 214 -19.71 -14.96 13.50
CA LEU A 214 -20.34 -16.25 13.23
C LEU A 214 -20.29 -17.18 14.45
N LEU A 215 -21.43 -17.80 14.73
CA LEU A 215 -21.55 -18.99 15.57
C LEU A 215 -21.51 -20.24 14.69
N PHE A 216 -20.55 -21.12 14.92
CA PHE A 216 -20.53 -22.43 14.27
C PHE A 216 -21.55 -23.36 14.93
N VAL A 217 -22.42 -23.94 14.12
CA VAL A 217 -23.48 -24.84 14.55
C VAL A 217 -23.33 -26.18 13.85
N ASP A 218 -22.97 -27.19 14.63
CA ASP A 218 -22.99 -28.57 14.16
C ASP A 218 -24.42 -29.13 14.18
N VAL A 219 -24.92 -29.44 12.99
CA VAL A 219 -26.29 -29.94 12.79
C VAL A 219 -26.52 -31.32 13.46
N LYS A 220 -25.47 -32.13 13.62
CA LYS A 220 -25.54 -33.43 14.32
C LYS A 220 -25.66 -33.26 15.83
N HIS A 221 -25.17 -32.15 16.36
CA HIS A 221 -25.11 -31.86 17.79
C HIS A 221 -26.00 -30.68 18.22
N LEU A 222 -27.08 -30.36 17.48
CA LEU A 222 -27.98 -29.22 17.76
C LEU A 222 -28.48 -29.14 19.20
N LYS A 223 -28.82 -30.27 19.81
CA LYS A 223 -29.30 -30.32 21.20
C LYS A 223 -28.30 -29.68 22.17
N ARG A 224 -27.01 -29.84 21.89
CA ARG A 224 -25.90 -29.30 22.69
C ARG A 224 -25.98 -27.79 22.84
N TYR A 225 -26.42 -27.09 21.80
CA TYR A 225 -26.46 -25.63 21.81
C TYR A 225 -27.57 -25.05 22.70
N GLY A 226 -28.63 -25.82 23.01
CA GLY A 226 -29.72 -25.34 23.86
C GLY A 226 -30.26 -23.97 23.42
N GLU A 227 -30.32 -23.01 24.35
CA GLU A 227 -30.79 -21.64 24.10
C GLU A 227 -29.75 -20.73 23.41
N THR A 228 -28.50 -21.20 23.28
CA THR A 228 -27.38 -20.41 22.75
C THR A 228 -27.64 -19.90 21.33
N ILE A 229 -28.29 -20.71 20.48
CA ILE A 229 -28.63 -20.31 19.10
C ILE A 229 -29.58 -19.10 19.11
N ALA A 230 -30.58 -19.12 20.00
CA ALA A 230 -31.56 -18.04 20.11
C ALA A 230 -30.97 -16.77 20.71
N VAL A 231 -30.14 -16.90 21.75
CA VAL A 231 -29.42 -15.77 22.36
C VAL A 231 -28.47 -15.12 21.36
N TRP A 232 -27.67 -15.91 20.65
CA TRP A 232 -26.77 -15.41 19.61
C TRP A 232 -27.54 -14.76 18.45
N GLY A 233 -28.59 -15.42 17.95
CA GLY A 233 -29.42 -14.91 16.87
C GLY A 233 -30.05 -13.56 17.22
N LYS A 234 -30.54 -13.40 18.46
CA LYS A 234 -31.03 -12.12 18.98
C LYS A 234 -29.92 -11.06 19.00
N ALA A 235 -28.77 -11.36 19.59
CA ALA A 235 -27.65 -10.43 19.65
C ALA A 235 -27.20 -9.95 18.26
N MET A 236 -27.15 -10.86 17.28
CA MET A 236 -26.78 -10.50 15.90
C MET A 236 -27.84 -9.62 15.23
N ARG A 237 -29.14 -9.91 15.44
CA ARG A 237 -30.22 -9.04 14.94
C ARG A 237 -30.18 -7.65 15.55
N ASP A 238 -29.93 -7.55 16.85
CA ASP A 238 -29.81 -6.27 17.54
C ASP A 238 -28.62 -5.47 16.98
N MET A 239 -27.48 -6.13 16.70
CA MET A 239 -26.30 -5.53 16.09
C MET A 239 -26.56 -4.95 14.69
N VAL A 240 -27.36 -5.62 13.85
CA VAL A 240 -27.64 -5.14 12.49
C VAL A 240 -28.88 -4.26 12.38
N SER A 241 -29.65 -4.11 13.47
CA SER A 241 -30.93 -3.40 13.47
C SER A 241 -30.84 -1.94 13.00
N HIS A 242 -29.70 -1.29 13.22
CA HIS A 242 -29.44 0.10 12.85
C HIS A 242 -28.99 0.29 11.39
N ARG A 243 -28.75 -0.79 10.63
CA ARG A 243 -28.29 -0.70 9.23
C ARG A 243 -29.35 -0.04 8.34
N GLY A 244 -28.90 0.67 7.30
CA GLY A 244 -29.74 1.55 6.49
C GLY A 244 -30.80 0.82 5.66
N HIS A 245 -30.47 -0.36 5.12
CA HIS A 245 -31.36 -1.12 4.24
C HIS A 245 -31.96 -2.35 4.94
N ASP A 246 -33.20 -2.71 4.58
CA ASP A 246 -33.89 -3.87 5.16
C ASP A 246 -33.16 -5.19 4.91
N PHE A 247 -32.49 -5.32 3.76
CA PHE A 247 -31.68 -6.51 3.45
C PHE A 247 -30.45 -6.63 4.37
N ASP A 248 -29.91 -5.51 4.85
CA ASP A 248 -28.75 -5.46 5.74
C ASP A 248 -29.12 -5.74 7.21
N ARG A 249 -30.39 -5.57 7.60
CA ARG A 249 -30.89 -5.78 8.97
C ARG A 249 -31.12 -7.25 9.31
N ARG A 250 -30.67 -8.16 8.46
CA ARG A 250 -30.95 -9.59 8.58
C ARG A 250 -29.66 -10.36 8.84
N ILE A 251 -29.81 -11.57 9.36
CA ILE A 251 -28.72 -12.50 9.61
C ILE A 251 -28.71 -13.61 8.56
N ALA A 252 -27.54 -14.20 8.33
CA ALA A 252 -27.31 -15.22 7.31
C ALA A 252 -26.88 -16.57 7.89
N VAL A 253 -27.12 -17.64 7.12
CA VAL A 253 -26.51 -18.95 7.34
C VAL A 253 -25.47 -19.19 6.26
N TRP A 254 -24.22 -19.34 6.70
CA TRP A 254 -23.08 -19.65 5.86
C TRP A 254 -22.88 -21.16 5.81
N VAL A 255 -22.57 -21.71 4.63
CA VAL A 255 -22.42 -23.15 4.41
C VAL A 255 -21.46 -23.38 3.24
N ARG A 256 -20.68 -24.46 3.26
CA ARG A 256 -19.87 -24.81 2.08
C ARG A 256 -20.76 -25.29 0.95
N GLU A 257 -20.46 -24.87 -0.27
CA GLU A 257 -21.25 -25.19 -1.46
C GLU A 257 -21.27 -26.70 -1.74
N GLU A 258 -20.17 -27.41 -1.43
CA GLU A 258 -20.05 -28.88 -1.53
C GLU A 258 -21.04 -29.63 -0.63
N ALA A 259 -21.48 -29.01 0.48
CA ALA A 259 -22.44 -29.60 1.39
C ALA A 259 -23.90 -29.42 0.93
N LEU A 260 -24.14 -28.61 -0.11
CA LEU A 260 -25.46 -28.40 -0.68
C LEU A 260 -25.71 -29.37 -1.84
N ASP A 261 -26.83 -30.08 -1.77
CA ASP A 261 -27.30 -30.90 -2.88
C ASP A 261 -27.67 -30.00 -4.07
N ARG A 262 -26.83 -30.01 -5.10
CA ARG A 262 -27.01 -29.22 -6.33
C ARG A 262 -28.18 -29.71 -7.19
N THR A 263 -28.72 -30.91 -6.96
CA THR A 263 -29.85 -31.45 -7.74
C THR A 263 -31.19 -30.85 -7.30
N ASP A 264 -31.33 -30.45 -6.04
CA ASP A 264 -32.50 -29.75 -5.49
C ASP A 264 -32.06 -28.67 -4.50
N LEU A 265 -31.60 -27.54 -5.07
CA LEU A 265 -31.07 -26.41 -4.31
C LEU A 265 -32.11 -25.84 -3.33
N ALA A 266 -33.40 -25.79 -3.71
CA ALA A 266 -34.44 -25.24 -2.85
C ALA A 266 -34.64 -26.08 -1.58
N LYS A 267 -34.60 -27.40 -1.71
CA LYS A 267 -34.62 -28.32 -0.57
C LYS A 267 -33.33 -28.22 0.26
N ALA A 268 -32.16 -28.21 -0.38
CA ALA A 268 -30.88 -28.07 0.32
C ALA A 268 -30.82 -26.78 1.16
N MET A 269 -31.31 -25.68 0.61
CA MET A 269 -31.42 -24.39 1.30
C MET A 269 -32.40 -24.45 2.49
N THR A 270 -33.56 -25.08 2.30
CA THR A 270 -34.55 -25.26 3.38
C THR A 270 -34.00 -26.13 4.51
N ASP A 271 -33.19 -27.13 4.18
CA ASP A 271 -32.61 -28.06 5.13
C ASP A 271 -31.50 -27.41 5.94
N ALA A 272 -30.62 -26.62 5.30
CA ALA A 272 -29.58 -25.84 5.96
C ALA A 272 -30.14 -24.76 6.90
N THR A 273 -31.29 -24.17 6.57
CA THR A 273 -31.95 -23.13 7.40
C THR A 273 -32.88 -23.71 8.45
N ARG A 274 -33.24 -25.00 8.37
CA ARG A 274 -34.16 -25.66 9.27
C ARG A 274 -33.82 -25.48 10.76
N PRO A 275 -32.54 -25.57 11.19
CA PRO A 275 -32.17 -25.37 12.59
C PRO A 275 -32.37 -23.94 13.10
N PHE A 276 -32.54 -22.97 12.19
CA PHE A 276 -32.53 -21.53 12.48
C PHE A 276 -33.86 -20.85 12.12
N LYS A 277 -34.93 -21.61 11.86
CA LYS A 277 -36.23 -21.06 11.40
C LYS A 277 -36.79 -19.99 12.33
N GLU A 278 -36.56 -20.13 13.64
CA GLU A 278 -37.02 -19.18 14.66
C GLU A 278 -36.21 -17.87 14.67
N GLU A 279 -34.99 -17.89 14.09
CA GLU A 279 -34.05 -16.77 14.13
C GLU A 279 -34.24 -15.75 13.00
N LYS A 280 -35.29 -15.88 12.20
CA LYS A 280 -35.59 -14.97 11.06
C LYS A 280 -34.39 -14.80 10.12
N VAL A 281 -33.66 -15.89 9.86
CA VAL A 281 -32.60 -15.92 8.85
C VAL A 281 -33.19 -15.61 7.48
N SER A 282 -32.55 -14.71 6.75
CA SER A 282 -33.10 -14.24 5.46
C SER A 282 -32.37 -14.73 4.22
N SER A 283 -31.15 -15.22 4.40
CA SER A 283 -30.23 -15.51 3.31
C SER A 283 -29.32 -16.68 3.68
N ILE A 284 -28.96 -17.44 2.65
CA ILE A 284 -27.94 -18.47 2.72
C ILE A 284 -26.77 -18.01 1.87
N CYS A 285 -25.57 -18.13 2.43
CA CYS A 285 -24.34 -17.72 1.80
C CYS A 285 -23.48 -18.97 1.54
N PRO A 286 -23.63 -19.61 0.35
CA PRO A 286 -22.77 -20.72 -0.03
C PRO A 286 -21.33 -20.23 -0.25
N ILE A 287 -20.35 -21.00 0.24
CA ILE A 287 -18.92 -20.75 0.07
C ILE A 287 -18.31 -21.83 -0.81
N GLY A 288 -17.65 -21.40 -1.88
CA GLY A 288 -16.85 -22.26 -2.75
C GLY A 288 -15.72 -21.46 -3.39
N ASP A 289 -15.02 -22.06 -4.35
CA ASP A 289 -13.82 -21.50 -4.99
C ASP A 289 -14.02 -20.06 -5.49
N GLY A 290 -15.18 -19.76 -6.06
CA GLY A 290 -15.50 -18.42 -6.59
C GLY A 290 -15.83 -17.36 -5.54
N THR A 291 -15.81 -17.70 -4.25
CA THR A 291 -16.20 -16.75 -3.18
C THR A 291 -15.03 -15.91 -2.70
N TRP A 292 -13.82 -16.48 -2.68
CA TRP A 292 -12.58 -15.79 -2.33
C TRP A 292 -12.01 -14.99 -3.51
N ASN A 293 -12.75 -13.99 -3.99
CA ASN A 293 -12.36 -13.24 -5.20
C ASN A 293 -12.13 -11.74 -4.97
N GLY A 294 -12.10 -11.30 -3.71
CA GLY A 294 -11.94 -9.88 -3.36
C GLY A 294 -13.15 -9.00 -3.73
N LEU A 295 -14.26 -9.59 -4.19
CA LEU A 295 -15.52 -8.89 -4.47
C LEU A 295 -16.63 -9.36 -3.52
N ASN A 296 -16.80 -10.67 -3.39
CA ASN A 296 -17.82 -11.27 -2.52
C ASN A 296 -17.41 -11.16 -1.05
N ILE A 297 -16.21 -11.61 -0.71
CA ILE A 297 -15.62 -11.47 0.61
C ILE A 297 -14.41 -10.55 0.49
N ARG A 298 -14.32 -9.58 1.40
CA ARG A 298 -13.21 -8.63 1.51
C ARG A 298 -12.76 -8.59 2.97
N PRO A 299 -11.62 -9.23 3.32
CA PRO A 299 -11.02 -9.09 4.63
C PRO A 299 -10.74 -7.61 4.92
N PRO A 300 -11.17 -7.09 6.08
CA PRO A 300 -10.80 -5.74 6.46
C PRO A 300 -9.32 -5.68 6.81
N MET A 301 -8.68 -4.55 6.50
CA MET A 301 -7.39 -4.23 7.10
C MET A 301 -7.63 -3.85 8.56
N MET A 302 -7.10 -4.66 9.47
CA MET A 302 -7.18 -4.39 10.91
C MET A 302 -5.95 -3.61 11.35
N TYR A 303 -6.15 -2.56 12.14
CA TYR A 303 -5.06 -1.70 12.60
C TYR A 303 -5.25 -1.29 14.06
N LEU A 304 -4.14 -1.00 14.72
CA LEU A 304 -4.08 -0.61 16.14
C LEU A 304 -4.40 0.89 16.34
N GLY A 305 -4.09 1.71 15.33
CA GLY A 305 -4.27 3.15 15.34
C GLY A 305 -3.46 3.82 14.24
N ASP A 306 -3.75 5.09 13.99
CA ASP A 306 -3.06 5.91 13.01
C ASP A 306 -2.44 7.16 13.67
N ILE A 307 -1.34 7.63 13.10
CA ILE A 307 -0.58 8.77 13.60
C ILE A 307 -0.05 9.55 12.40
N SER A 308 -0.17 10.87 12.46
CA SER A 308 0.45 11.75 11.47
C SER A 308 1.76 12.31 12.03
N THR A 309 2.86 12.13 11.30
CA THR A 309 4.19 12.60 11.66
C THR A 309 4.81 13.43 10.53
N LEU A 310 5.70 14.35 10.87
CA LEU A 310 6.42 15.16 9.88
C LEU A 310 7.62 14.38 9.35
N GLY A 311 7.64 14.10 8.05
CA GLY A 311 8.80 13.53 7.36
C GLY A 311 9.81 14.60 6.95
N VAL A 312 11.10 14.34 7.21
CA VAL A 312 12.21 15.16 6.72
C VAL A 312 12.74 14.53 5.43
N ILE A 313 12.72 15.31 4.34
CA ILE A 313 13.23 14.89 3.04
C ILE A 313 14.70 15.29 2.92
N GLY A 314 15.56 14.30 2.71
CA GLY A 314 16.97 14.46 2.37
C GLY A 314 17.32 13.78 1.06
N PHE A 315 18.59 13.90 0.64
CA PHE A 315 19.14 13.16 -0.49
C PHE A 315 20.33 12.34 -0.02
N GLU A 316 20.32 11.06 -0.33
CA GLU A 316 21.41 10.14 -0.03
C GLU A 316 21.74 9.34 -1.30
N SER A 317 23.00 9.35 -1.72
CA SER A 317 23.45 8.74 -2.99
C SER A 317 22.62 9.18 -4.21
N GLY A 318 22.11 10.43 -4.21
CA GLY A 318 21.29 10.98 -5.28
C GLY A 318 19.83 10.54 -5.30
N ARG A 319 19.37 9.80 -4.27
CA ARG A 319 17.98 9.36 -4.12
C ARG A 319 17.29 10.16 -3.02
N PRO A 320 16.04 10.61 -3.22
CA PRO A 320 15.25 11.20 -2.15
C PRO A 320 15.02 10.17 -1.04
N LYS A 321 15.27 10.58 0.20
CA LYS A 321 15.05 9.78 1.42
C LYS A 321 14.14 10.55 2.35
N VAL A 322 13.06 9.92 2.79
CA VAL A 322 12.16 10.47 3.81
C VAL A 322 12.47 9.79 5.12
N SER A 323 12.86 10.55 6.14
CA SER A 323 13.09 10.05 7.50
C SER A 323 12.06 10.65 8.45
N PHE A 324 11.53 9.85 9.37
CA PHE A 324 10.44 10.26 10.26
C PHE A 324 10.50 9.53 11.62
N ALA A 325 9.91 10.17 12.64
CA ALA A 325 9.79 9.61 13.97
C ALA A 325 8.54 8.72 14.11
N LEU A 326 8.65 7.68 14.93
CA LEU A 326 7.59 6.73 15.28
C LEU A 326 7.08 7.03 16.70
N ASP A 327 6.58 8.23 16.92
CA ASP A 327 6.07 8.68 18.22
C ASP A 327 4.63 8.21 18.48
N ASN A 328 4.21 8.11 19.75
CA ASN A 328 2.83 7.82 20.18
C ASN A 328 2.25 6.48 19.68
N LYS A 329 3.07 5.44 19.61
CA LYS A 329 2.69 4.11 19.12
C LYS A 329 1.44 3.54 19.82
N PRO A 330 0.50 2.91 19.07
CA PRO A 330 -0.71 2.29 19.62
C PRO A 330 -0.44 0.87 20.18
N PHE A 331 0.77 0.63 20.67
CA PHE A 331 1.24 -0.61 21.29
C PHE A 331 2.35 -0.28 22.28
N SER A 332 2.81 -1.25 23.08
CA SER A 332 3.90 -1.01 24.02
C SER A 332 5.24 -0.99 23.30
N ASP A 333 6.00 0.09 23.45
CA ASP A 333 7.35 0.29 22.93
C ASP A 333 8.43 -0.01 23.98
N HIS A 334 8.05 -0.63 25.10
CA HIS A 334 8.96 -1.00 26.17
C HIS A 334 10.10 -1.90 25.63
N ALA A 335 11.33 -1.65 26.07
CA ALA A 335 12.55 -2.32 25.61
C ALA A 335 12.49 -3.87 25.68
N TRP A 336 11.63 -4.41 26.54
CA TRP A 336 11.32 -5.84 26.61
C TRP A 336 10.85 -6.43 25.26
N PHE A 337 10.10 -5.65 24.48
CA PHE A 337 9.47 -6.08 23.23
C PHE A 337 10.31 -5.78 21.98
N HIS A 338 11.62 -5.49 22.10
CA HIS A 338 12.45 -5.11 20.94
C HIS A 338 12.54 -6.17 19.83
N SER A 339 12.27 -7.44 20.13
CA SER A 339 12.23 -8.50 19.12
C SER A 339 10.89 -8.59 18.38
N GLN A 340 9.84 -7.96 18.90
CA GLN A 340 8.51 -8.03 18.30
C GLN A 340 8.41 -7.02 17.17
N THR A 341 7.91 -7.50 16.03
CA THR A 341 7.73 -6.69 14.83
C THR A 341 6.25 -6.57 14.45
N LEU A 342 5.95 -5.52 13.70
CA LEU A 342 4.66 -5.28 13.08
C LEU A 342 4.83 -4.49 11.78
N VAL A 343 3.79 -4.47 10.95
CA VAL A 343 3.76 -3.64 9.75
C VAL A 343 3.17 -2.27 10.09
N ALA A 344 3.93 -1.21 9.81
CA ALA A 344 3.46 0.17 9.78
C ALA A 344 3.11 0.55 8.34
N SER A 345 1.82 0.70 8.04
CA SER A 345 1.32 1.14 6.74
C SER A 345 1.53 2.65 6.56
N LEU A 346 2.40 3.04 5.63
CA LEU A 346 2.77 4.43 5.36
C LEU A 346 1.90 5.03 4.26
N SER A 347 1.31 6.17 4.53
CA SER A 347 0.63 7.02 3.54
C SER A 347 1.23 8.42 3.52
N PHE A 348 1.51 8.95 2.34
CA PHE A 348 2.18 10.25 2.19
C PHE A 348 1.16 11.33 1.81
N ILE A 349 1.09 12.39 2.62
CA ILE A 349 0.28 13.57 2.31
C ILE A 349 1.11 14.48 1.41
N GLY A 350 0.76 14.49 0.12
CA GLY A 350 1.52 15.22 -0.90
C GLY A 350 2.64 14.38 -1.51
N GLY A 351 2.92 14.62 -2.80
CA GLY A 351 4.02 13.97 -3.50
C GLY A 351 5.37 14.65 -3.22
N LEU A 352 6.43 14.15 -3.85
CA LEU A 352 7.72 14.83 -3.86
C LEU A 352 7.61 16.09 -4.73
N TYR A 353 7.39 17.23 -4.11
CA TYR A 353 7.23 18.50 -4.83
C TYR A 353 8.44 18.77 -5.73
N ALA A 354 8.17 19.05 -7.00
CA ALA A 354 9.17 19.29 -8.06
C ALA A 354 10.06 18.08 -8.44
N ASP A 355 9.85 16.90 -7.88
CA ASP A 355 10.50 15.65 -8.30
C ASP A 355 9.47 14.70 -8.92
N GLU A 356 9.40 14.71 -10.25
CA GLU A 356 8.56 13.79 -11.03
C GLU A 356 9.29 12.48 -11.38
N GLN A 357 10.55 12.32 -10.96
CA GLN A 357 11.38 11.16 -11.30
C GLN A 357 11.29 10.05 -10.26
N HIS A 358 10.81 10.37 -9.07
CA HIS A 358 10.64 9.42 -7.99
C HIS A 358 9.21 9.42 -7.46
N THR A 359 8.79 8.30 -6.88
CA THR A 359 7.50 8.14 -6.22
C THR A 359 7.67 7.51 -4.84
N LEU A 360 6.86 7.95 -3.88
CA LEU A 360 6.71 7.31 -2.57
C LEU A 360 5.50 6.38 -2.51
N VAL A 361 4.69 6.35 -3.58
CA VAL A 361 3.45 5.58 -3.67
C VAL A 361 3.51 4.75 -4.95
N PRO A 362 4.17 3.58 -4.93
CA PRO A 362 4.15 2.65 -6.04
C PRO A 362 2.76 2.00 -6.17
N PRO A 363 2.40 1.47 -7.35
CA PRO A 363 1.17 0.72 -7.51
C PRO A 363 1.25 -0.61 -6.74
N PHE A 364 0.10 -1.09 -6.27
CA PHE A 364 -0.01 -2.40 -5.65
C PHE A 364 0.15 -3.51 -6.68
N VAL A 365 1.36 -4.08 -6.74
CA VAL A 365 1.72 -5.24 -7.55
C VAL A 365 2.59 -6.14 -6.67
N PRO A 366 1.99 -7.12 -5.96
CA PRO A 366 2.71 -7.97 -5.02
C PRO A 366 3.97 -8.59 -5.59
N GLU A 367 3.97 -9.01 -6.86
CA GLU A 367 5.10 -9.63 -7.55
C GLU A 367 6.33 -8.71 -7.65
N LEU A 368 6.14 -7.39 -7.53
CA LEU A 368 7.24 -6.41 -7.49
C LEU A 368 7.73 -6.09 -6.08
N ASN A 369 7.20 -6.74 -5.03
CA ASN A 369 7.54 -6.42 -3.64
C ASN A 369 9.05 -6.49 -3.37
N GLU A 370 9.76 -7.50 -3.89
CA GLU A 370 11.22 -7.59 -3.74
C GLU A 370 11.93 -6.38 -4.39
N PHE A 371 11.49 -5.98 -5.58
CA PHE A 371 12.05 -4.82 -6.27
C PHE A 371 11.78 -3.52 -5.50
N TYR A 372 10.56 -3.34 -4.98
CA TYR A 372 10.21 -2.21 -4.12
C TYR A 372 11.12 -2.20 -2.89
N ALA A 373 11.24 -3.34 -2.21
CA ALA A 373 12.01 -3.44 -0.99
C ALA A 373 13.50 -3.12 -1.17
N ARG A 374 14.13 -3.70 -2.20
CA ARG A 374 15.55 -3.43 -2.53
C ARG A 374 15.82 -1.99 -2.96
N SER A 375 14.80 -1.30 -3.46
CA SER A 375 14.93 0.06 -3.95
C SER A 375 14.62 1.10 -2.89
N MET A 376 13.66 0.79 -2.02
CA MET A 376 13.08 1.71 -1.03
C MET A 376 13.68 1.55 0.37
N HIS A 377 14.35 0.44 0.66
CA HIS A 377 14.97 0.20 1.96
C HIS A 377 16.30 -0.56 1.82
N PHE A 378 17.20 -0.44 2.80
CA PHE A 378 18.50 -1.15 2.77
C PHE A 378 18.34 -2.63 3.10
N ASP A 379 17.43 -2.94 4.01
CA ASP A 379 16.97 -4.30 4.31
C ASP A 379 15.72 -4.59 3.48
N TYR A 380 15.85 -5.49 2.50
CA TYR A 380 14.77 -5.83 1.57
C TYR A 380 13.68 -6.68 2.23
N SER A 381 13.88 -7.18 3.44
CA SER A 381 12.86 -7.93 4.17
C SER A 381 11.82 -7.03 4.86
N LYS A 382 12.10 -5.71 4.96
CA LYS A 382 11.27 -4.76 5.72
C LYS A 382 10.15 -4.07 4.95
N VAL A 383 10.07 -4.17 3.62
CA VAL A 383 9.03 -3.47 2.84
C VAL A 383 7.94 -4.43 2.38
N ARG A 384 6.69 -3.96 2.40
CA ARG A 384 5.50 -4.64 1.89
C ARG A 384 4.76 -3.74 0.90
N SER A 385 4.40 -4.31 -0.23
CA SER A 385 3.50 -3.69 -1.20
C SER A 385 2.10 -3.63 -0.59
N GLU A 386 1.48 -2.45 -0.55
CA GLU A 386 0.12 -2.24 -0.07
C GLU A 386 -0.69 -1.41 -1.08
N SER A 387 -2.02 -1.49 -1.01
CA SER A 387 -2.90 -0.66 -1.84
C SER A 387 -2.87 0.80 -1.38
N ASP A 388 -2.47 1.70 -2.29
CA ASP A 388 -2.29 3.14 -2.06
C ASP A 388 -1.31 3.52 -0.92
N ARG A 389 -0.47 2.56 -0.50
CA ARG A 389 0.40 2.66 0.69
C ARG A 389 1.66 1.83 0.50
N ILE A 390 2.57 1.93 1.47
CA ILE A 390 3.69 1.01 1.62
C ILE A 390 3.73 0.53 3.05
N GLY A 391 3.70 -0.79 3.25
CA GLY A 391 3.94 -1.38 4.55
C GLY A 391 5.43 -1.39 4.87
N LEU A 392 5.80 -0.98 6.07
CA LEU A 392 7.15 -1.05 6.59
C LEU A 392 7.17 -1.89 7.87
N VAL A 393 7.90 -3.00 7.87
CA VAL A 393 8.12 -3.82 9.06
C VAL A 393 9.03 -3.04 10.01
N ILE A 394 8.49 -2.70 11.17
CA ILE A 394 9.18 -1.98 12.24
C ILE A 394 9.27 -2.87 13.48
N ASP A 395 10.29 -2.63 14.28
CA ASP A 395 10.43 -3.28 15.58
C ASP A 395 9.65 -2.45 16.61
N ALA A 396 9.08 -3.10 17.64
CA ALA A 396 8.22 -2.42 18.60
C ALA A 396 8.94 -1.26 19.32
N CYS A 397 10.27 -1.34 19.46
CA CYS A 397 11.11 -0.32 20.09
C CYS A 397 11.69 0.74 19.13
N ASP A 398 11.47 0.64 17.82
CA ASP A 398 12.06 1.58 16.83
C ASP A 398 11.55 3.01 17.03
N THR A 399 12.43 3.97 17.32
CA THR A 399 12.00 5.37 17.55
C THR A 399 11.93 6.19 16.26
N THR A 400 12.72 5.83 15.25
CA THR A 400 12.77 6.52 13.96
C THR A 400 12.98 5.53 12.85
N THR A 401 12.50 5.85 11.66
CA THR A 401 12.74 5.04 10.47
C THR A 401 12.79 5.90 9.21
N PHE A 402 13.02 5.27 8.06
CA PHE A 402 13.09 5.97 6.79
C PHE A 402 12.65 5.10 5.61
N ILE A 403 12.41 5.75 4.49
CA ILE A 403 12.20 5.10 3.20
C ILE A 403 12.81 5.93 2.07
N TYR A 404 13.39 5.27 1.07
CA TYR A 404 13.81 5.91 -0.17
C TYR A 404 12.65 5.99 -1.14
N ALA A 405 12.60 7.05 -1.93
CA ALA A 405 11.66 7.15 -3.03
C ALA A 405 12.09 6.26 -4.21
N LEU A 406 11.12 5.61 -4.82
CA LEU A 406 11.32 4.67 -5.92
C LEU A 406 11.52 5.42 -7.25
N PRO A 407 12.56 5.13 -8.03
CA PRO A 407 12.71 5.71 -9.37
C PRO A 407 11.56 5.27 -10.30
N VAL A 408 10.84 6.23 -10.87
CA VAL A 408 9.68 5.97 -11.75
C VAL A 408 10.09 5.24 -13.03
N ALA A 409 11.28 5.51 -13.57
CA ALA A 409 11.77 4.83 -14.77
C ALA A 409 11.96 3.32 -14.51
N ASP A 410 12.67 2.97 -13.44
CA ASP A 410 12.94 1.60 -13.05
C ASP A 410 11.63 0.86 -12.74
N LEU A 411 10.68 1.53 -12.06
CA LEU A 411 9.35 0.99 -11.80
C LEU A 411 8.61 0.63 -13.10
N ILE A 412 8.59 1.54 -14.07
CA ILE A 412 7.93 1.29 -15.36
C ILE A 412 8.59 0.12 -16.08
N GLU A 413 9.93 0.07 -16.12
CA GLU A 413 10.66 -1.04 -16.73
C GLU A 413 10.27 -2.38 -16.09
N ARG A 414 10.24 -2.46 -14.75
CA ARG A 414 9.82 -3.68 -14.04
C ARG A 414 8.37 -4.08 -14.28
N ILE A 415 7.44 -3.14 -14.37
CA ILE A 415 6.04 -3.43 -14.70
C ILE A 415 5.92 -4.05 -16.10
N PHE A 416 6.65 -3.50 -17.09
CA PHE A 416 6.64 -4.06 -18.44
C PHE A 416 7.34 -5.42 -18.51
N GLU A 417 8.42 -5.62 -17.75
CA GLU A 417 9.10 -6.91 -17.63
C GLU A 417 8.18 -8.00 -17.10
N LEU A 418 7.32 -7.70 -16.11
CA LEU A 418 6.31 -8.65 -15.62
C LEU A 418 5.34 -9.08 -16.72
N ALA A 419 5.01 -8.19 -17.65
CA ALA A 419 4.18 -8.49 -18.81
C ALA A 419 4.98 -9.13 -19.98
N GLY A 420 6.27 -9.41 -19.80
CA GLY A 420 7.13 -10.05 -20.80
C GLY A 420 7.69 -9.09 -21.86
N PHE A 421 7.76 -7.78 -21.58
CA PHE A 421 8.33 -6.79 -22.48
C PHE A 421 9.64 -6.23 -21.94
N SER A 422 10.65 -6.09 -22.80
CA SER A 422 11.84 -5.30 -22.47
C SER A 422 11.62 -3.86 -22.93
N VAL A 423 11.78 -2.92 -21.99
CA VAL A 423 11.56 -1.50 -22.24
C VAL A 423 12.78 -0.69 -21.85
N SER A 424 13.08 0.35 -22.63
CA SER A 424 14.09 1.34 -22.28
C SER A 424 13.68 2.75 -22.74
N LEU A 425 14.20 3.76 -22.04
CA LEU A 425 14.04 5.15 -22.47
C LEU A 425 14.63 5.37 -23.88
N SER A 426 13.81 5.92 -24.77
CA SER A 426 14.27 6.30 -26.10
C SER A 426 15.15 7.55 -26.02
N ALA A 427 15.97 7.79 -27.06
CA ALA A 427 16.75 9.03 -27.13
C ALA A 427 15.84 10.29 -27.12
N GLY A 428 14.63 10.18 -27.67
CA GLY A 428 13.61 11.23 -27.60
C GLY A 428 13.05 11.39 -26.19
N GLY A 429 12.78 10.29 -25.49
CA GLY A 429 12.34 10.28 -24.10
C GLY A 429 13.36 10.93 -23.15
N LEU A 430 14.65 10.62 -23.30
CA LEU A 430 15.72 11.25 -22.53
C LEU A 430 15.79 12.77 -22.74
N ILE A 431 15.63 13.21 -23.99
CA ILE A 431 15.57 14.64 -24.34
C ILE A 431 14.37 15.31 -23.69
N ALA A 432 13.18 14.70 -23.78
CA ALA A 432 11.96 15.22 -23.19
C ALA A 432 12.08 15.32 -21.66
N ARG A 433 12.59 14.28 -21.00
CA ARG A 433 12.85 14.26 -19.54
C ARG A 433 13.77 15.41 -19.13
N GLN A 434 14.89 15.60 -19.81
CA GLN A 434 15.82 16.67 -19.47
C GLN A 434 15.20 18.07 -19.66
N LEU A 435 14.36 18.25 -20.68
CA LEU A 435 13.66 19.53 -20.90
C LEU A 435 12.63 19.82 -19.81
N ILE A 436 11.85 18.82 -19.40
CA ILE A 436 10.86 18.96 -18.32
C ILE A 436 11.56 19.35 -17.02
N VAL A 437 12.65 18.65 -16.65
CA VAL A 437 13.47 18.97 -15.47
C VAL A 437 14.01 20.39 -15.55
N GLN A 438 14.59 20.77 -16.69
CA GLN A 438 15.15 22.10 -16.90
C GLN A 438 14.09 23.22 -16.76
N LEU A 439 12.85 22.94 -17.14
CA LEU A 439 11.73 23.88 -17.02
C LEU A 439 11.14 23.93 -15.60
N GLY A 440 11.51 23.00 -14.72
CA GLY A 440 10.97 22.87 -13.36
C GLY A 440 9.66 22.08 -13.30
N GLY A 441 9.58 20.98 -14.06
CA GLY A 441 8.43 20.07 -14.11
C GLY A 441 7.49 20.30 -15.30
N VAL A 442 6.45 19.47 -15.40
CA VAL A 442 5.43 19.55 -16.47
C VAL A 442 4.71 20.89 -16.45
N ASP A 443 4.49 21.45 -15.27
CA ASP A 443 3.90 22.78 -15.12
C ASP A 443 4.81 23.87 -15.67
N GLY A 444 6.12 23.75 -15.47
CA GLY A 444 7.09 24.64 -16.08
C GLY A 444 7.10 24.54 -17.62
N ALA A 445 6.75 23.38 -18.17
CA ALA A 445 6.66 23.14 -19.60
C ALA A 445 5.37 23.68 -20.26
N ARG A 446 4.43 24.24 -19.49
CA ARG A 446 3.19 24.85 -20.02
C ARG A 446 3.45 25.96 -21.04
N ALA A 447 4.60 26.63 -20.99
CA ALA A 447 5.00 27.60 -22.01
C ALA A 447 4.97 27.03 -23.44
N PHE A 448 5.17 25.72 -23.61
CA PHE A 448 5.04 25.05 -24.91
C PHE A 448 3.60 24.93 -25.43
N LYS A 449 2.57 25.18 -24.61
CA LYS A 449 1.18 25.28 -25.07
C LYS A 449 0.98 26.47 -26.00
N ILE A 450 1.78 27.53 -25.83
CA ILE A 450 1.73 28.73 -26.66
C ILE A 450 2.31 28.42 -28.06
N PRO A 451 1.51 28.51 -29.13
CA PRO A 451 1.97 28.19 -30.49
C PRO A 451 3.20 28.98 -30.92
N GLY A 452 3.25 30.27 -30.58
CA GLY A 452 4.38 31.14 -30.90
C GLY A 452 5.72 30.69 -30.29
N VAL A 453 5.70 30.07 -29.10
CA VAL A 453 6.91 29.47 -28.48
C VAL A 453 7.39 28.27 -29.29
N ARG A 454 6.47 27.39 -29.71
CA ARG A 454 6.82 26.25 -30.58
C ARG A 454 7.36 26.72 -31.93
N ARG A 455 6.81 27.80 -32.50
CA ARG A 455 7.30 28.40 -33.74
C ARG A 455 8.69 29.00 -33.57
N LEU A 456 8.96 29.71 -32.49
CA LEU A 456 10.32 30.19 -32.16
C LEU A 456 11.33 29.04 -32.15
N LEU A 457 10.92 27.89 -31.59
CA LEU A 457 11.70 26.64 -31.59
C LEU A 457 11.73 25.88 -32.93
N LYS A 458 10.95 26.26 -33.94
CA LYS A 458 11.04 25.69 -35.29
C LYS A 458 11.82 26.61 -36.25
N THR A 459 11.64 27.93 -36.14
CA THR A 459 12.17 28.93 -37.08
C THR A 459 13.70 29.05 -37.03
N HIS A 460 14.29 29.12 -35.84
CA HIS A 460 15.73 29.30 -35.71
C HIS A 460 16.47 27.94 -35.65
N GLY A 461 17.55 27.75 -36.38
CA GLY A 461 18.36 26.53 -36.24
C GLY A 461 19.06 26.42 -34.87
N PRO A 462 19.68 25.27 -34.54
CA PRO A 462 20.49 25.10 -33.32
C PRO A 462 21.65 26.10 -33.21
N THR A 463 22.14 26.57 -34.36
CA THR A 463 23.26 27.50 -34.47
C THR A 463 22.85 28.92 -34.85
N ALA A 464 21.56 29.15 -35.12
CA ALA A 464 21.07 30.45 -35.56
C ALA A 464 20.85 31.37 -34.36
N ALA A 465 21.39 32.58 -34.46
CA ALA A 465 21.15 33.65 -33.52
C ALA A 465 19.89 34.43 -33.92
N PHE A 466 19.19 35.00 -32.94
CA PHE A 466 18.00 35.84 -33.17
C PHE A 466 17.90 36.97 -32.13
N THR A 467 17.13 38.00 -32.42
CA THR A 467 16.98 39.17 -31.53
C THR A 467 15.78 39.03 -30.60
N LYS A 468 15.79 39.75 -29.47
CA LYS A 468 14.63 39.80 -28.54
C LYS A 468 13.36 40.25 -29.25
N LYS A 469 13.46 41.29 -30.10
CA LYS A 469 12.33 41.83 -30.86
C LYS A 469 11.68 40.74 -31.74
N SER A 470 12.50 40.02 -32.51
CA SER A 470 12.02 38.91 -33.35
C SER A 470 11.36 37.81 -32.52
N ALA A 471 11.90 37.48 -31.34
CA ALA A 471 11.34 36.44 -30.48
C ALA A 471 9.96 36.81 -29.91
N VAL A 472 9.82 38.05 -29.40
CA VAL A 472 8.57 38.56 -28.84
C VAL A 472 7.48 38.64 -29.91
N GLU A 473 7.81 39.12 -31.11
CA GLU A 473 6.90 39.15 -32.26
C GLU A 473 6.42 37.74 -32.65
N LEU A 474 7.35 36.77 -32.68
CA LEU A 474 7.01 35.38 -33.00
C LEU A 474 6.10 34.73 -31.95
N ILE A 475 6.35 35.00 -30.67
CA ILE A 475 5.54 34.48 -29.57
C ILE A 475 4.11 35.06 -29.61
N GLY A 476 3.97 36.36 -29.86
CA GLY A 476 2.68 37.06 -29.90
C GLY A 476 1.88 36.90 -31.20
N SER A 477 2.52 36.42 -32.28
CA SER A 477 1.87 36.26 -33.60
C SER A 477 0.74 35.22 -33.60
N ARG A 478 -0.26 35.40 -34.47
CA ARG A 478 -1.33 34.41 -34.70
C ARG A 478 -0.77 33.12 -35.29
N ASP A 479 -1.45 32.01 -35.04
CA ASP A 479 -1.03 30.73 -35.62
C ASP A 479 -1.41 30.62 -37.11
N PRO A 480 -0.44 30.54 -38.04
CA PRO A 480 -0.76 30.41 -39.46
C PRO A 480 -1.45 29.09 -39.80
N GLU A 481 -1.23 28.03 -39.03
CA GLU A 481 -1.91 26.73 -39.19
C GLU A 481 -3.27 26.68 -38.49
N ASN A 482 -3.54 27.61 -37.57
CA ASN A 482 -4.81 27.72 -36.87
C ASN A 482 -5.17 29.21 -36.64
N PRO A 483 -5.76 29.90 -37.63
CA PRO A 483 -5.94 31.36 -37.61
C PRO A 483 -6.83 31.88 -36.47
N THR A 484 -7.61 31.00 -35.82
CA THR A 484 -8.45 31.33 -34.67
C THR A 484 -7.68 31.30 -33.35
N ALA A 485 -6.53 30.60 -33.28
CA ALA A 485 -5.68 30.55 -32.10
C ALA A 485 -4.75 31.77 -32.06
N SER A 486 -4.84 32.53 -30.97
CA SER A 486 -4.01 33.71 -30.72
C SER A 486 -3.38 33.66 -29.33
N PHE A 487 -2.38 34.51 -29.09
CA PHE A 487 -1.77 34.60 -27.77
C PHE A 487 -2.79 34.95 -26.67
N LYS A 488 -3.89 35.63 -27.02
CA LYS A 488 -4.97 35.99 -26.09
C LYS A 488 -5.58 34.78 -25.38
N ASP A 489 -5.62 33.63 -26.05
CA ASP A 489 -6.18 32.39 -25.49
C ASP A 489 -5.31 31.83 -24.35
N TYR A 490 -4.08 32.36 -24.18
CA TYR A 490 -3.09 31.94 -23.20
C TYR A 490 -2.70 33.06 -22.22
N GLU A 491 -3.38 34.22 -22.23
CA GLU A 491 -3.09 35.34 -21.30
C GLU A 491 -3.27 34.97 -19.83
N ARG A 492 -4.12 33.96 -19.55
CA ARG A 492 -4.35 33.42 -18.20
C ARG A 492 -3.59 32.12 -17.93
N LEU A 493 -2.64 31.74 -18.79
CA LEU A 493 -1.90 30.51 -18.63
C LEU A 493 -0.91 30.64 -17.46
N TYR A 494 -1.22 29.98 -16.35
CA TYR A 494 -0.36 29.96 -15.17
C TYR A 494 0.98 29.26 -15.47
N GLY A 495 2.07 30.02 -15.30
CA GLY A 495 3.45 29.62 -15.63
C GLY A 495 4.49 30.15 -14.65
N GLY A 496 4.12 30.29 -13.37
CA GLY A 496 5.05 30.46 -12.25
C GLY A 496 5.62 31.87 -11.96
N HIS A 497 5.53 32.85 -12.87
CA HIS A 497 6.23 34.15 -12.68
C HIS A 497 5.41 35.43 -12.94
N HIS A 498 4.07 35.38 -12.89
CA HIS A 498 3.25 36.60 -12.88
C HIS A 498 2.26 36.56 -11.70
N PRO A 499 2.04 37.69 -10.99
CA PRO A 499 1.01 37.81 -9.95
C PRO A 499 -0.35 37.30 -10.47
N TYR A 500 -1.14 36.71 -9.56
CA TYR A 500 -2.44 36.08 -9.85
C TYR A 500 -3.43 36.96 -10.65
N ASP A 501 -3.22 38.28 -10.66
CA ASP A 501 -4.08 39.29 -11.28
C ASP A 501 -3.47 40.01 -12.50
N THR A 502 -2.40 39.48 -13.10
CA THR A 502 -1.77 40.08 -14.29
C THR A 502 -1.80 39.17 -15.50
N ASN A 503 -2.20 39.72 -16.66
CA ASN A 503 -2.16 38.99 -17.92
C ASN A 503 -0.72 38.68 -18.32
N LEU A 504 -0.50 37.47 -18.80
CA LEU A 504 0.76 37.05 -19.41
C LEU A 504 1.00 37.90 -20.67
N ASP A 505 2.24 38.35 -20.89
CA ASP A 505 2.66 39.08 -22.10
C ASP A 505 3.79 38.29 -22.82
N PRO A 506 3.91 38.34 -24.15
CA PRO A 506 4.96 37.64 -24.89
C PRO A 506 6.39 37.96 -24.40
N ALA A 507 6.66 39.17 -23.89
CA ALA A 507 7.98 39.50 -23.33
C ALA A 507 8.26 38.77 -22.01
N VAL A 508 7.24 38.56 -21.18
CA VAL A 508 7.33 37.78 -19.93
C VAL A 508 7.61 36.32 -20.25
N VAL A 509 6.91 35.75 -21.24
CA VAL A 509 7.16 34.38 -21.71
C VAL A 509 8.59 34.21 -22.22
N PHE A 510 9.09 35.16 -23.01
CA PHE A 510 10.47 35.09 -23.50
C PHE A 510 11.50 35.16 -22.36
N THR A 511 11.25 36.01 -21.36
CA THR A 511 12.11 36.15 -20.18
C THR A 511 12.13 34.85 -19.36
N TYR A 512 10.98 34.22 -19.16
CA TYR A 512 10.87 32.91 -18.52
C TYR A 512 11.69 31.83 -19.23
N LEU A 513 11.67 31.78 -20.57
CA LEU A 513 12.46 30.80 -21.34
C LEU A 513 13.98 31.04 -21.21
N LEU A 514 14.40 32.30 -21.01
CA LEU A 514 15.79 32.66 -20.73
C LEU A 514 16.20 32.23 -19.31
N GLU A 515 15.36 32.49 -18.32
CA GLU A 515 15.61 32.11 -16.92
C GLU A 515 15.72 30.59 -16.76
N LYS A 516 14.89 29.83 -17.48
CA LYS A 516 14.99 28.36 -17.54
C LYS A 516 16.14 27.87 -18.43
N GLY A 517 16.93 28.75 -19.02
CA GLY A 517 18.14 28.41 -19.78
C GLY A 517 17.89 27.71 -21.12
N LEU A 518 16.71 27.85 -21.73
CA LEU A 518 16.44 27.32 -23.07
C LEU A 518 17.19 28.12 -24.15
N PHE A 519 17.42 29.40 -23.86
CA PHE A 519 18.23 30.28 -24.67
C PHE A 519 19.36 30.90 -23.84
N ARG A 520 20.49 31.15 -24.47
CA ARG A 520 21.60 31.92 -23.92
C ARG A 520 21.72 33.26 -24.63
N MET A 521 22.00 34.30 -23.85
CA MET A 521 22.31 35.63 -24.36
C MET A 521 23.78 35.70 -24.80
N GLY A 522 24.05 36.43 -25.87
CA GLY A 522 25.39 36.66 -26.39
C GLY A 522 25.41 37.77 -27.43
N ALA A 523 26.58 38.01 -28.02
CA ALA A 523 26.76 39.00 -29.07
C ALA A 523 27.24 38.32 -30.36
N GLU A 524 26.73 38.77 -31.50
CA GLU A 524 27.24 38.38 -32.80
C GLU A 524 28.35 39.37 -33.19
N LEU A 525 29.58 38.86 -33.31
CA LEU A 525 30.79 39.65 -33.50
C LEU A 525 31.43 39.28 -34.83
N ALA A 526 31.75 40.29 -35.63
CA ALA A 526 32.51 40.11 -36.87
C ALA A 526 34.01 40.27 -36.58
N CYS A 527 34.81 39.24 -36.88
CA CYS A 527 36.25 39.36 -36.74
C CYS A 527 36.81 40.37 -37.77
N PRO A 528 37.57 41.39 -37.36
CA PRO A 528 38.11 42.37 -38.31
C PRO A 528 39.15 41.77 -39.27
N TYR A 529 39.77 40.63 -38.91
CA TYR A 529 40.81 39.98 -39.70
C TYR A 529 40.24 39.04 -40.77
N CYS A 530 39.36 38.10 -40.41
CA CYS A 530 38.78 37.14 -41.35
C CYS A 530 37.39 37.53 -41.85
N ARG A 531 36.77 38.58 -41.30
CA ARG A 531 35.42 39.09 -41.63
C ARG A 531 34.28 38.10 -41.41
N LEU A 532 34.54 36.97 -40.76
CA LEU A 532 33.51 36.01 -40.40
C LEU A 532 32.84 36.44 -39.10
N SER A 533 31.50 36.35 -39.08
CA SER A 533 30.70 36.58 -37.89
C SER A 533 30.61 35.29 -37.07
N SER A 534 30.82 35.41 -35.76
CA SER A 534 30.57 34.33 -34.80
C SER A 534 29.76 34.85 -33.62
N TRP A 535 28.85 34.00 -33.13
CA TRP A 535 28.11 34.28 -31.91
C TRP A 535 28.95 33.89 -30.70
N THR A 536 29.16 34.83 -29.78
CA THR A 536 29.90 34.64 -28.53
C THR A 536 28.93 34.78 -27.35
N ALA A 537 28.89 33.77 -26.48
CA ALA A 537 28.02 33.76 -25.31
C ALA A 537 28.45 34.81 -24.26
N LEU A 538 27.50 35.36 -23.51
CA LEU A 538 27.75 36.39 -22.50
C LEU A 538 28.77 35.97 -21.43
N ASP A 539 28.74 34.71 -21.01
CA ASP A 539 29.63 34.12 -20.00
C ASP A 539 31.10 34.05 -20.46
N VAL A 540 31.35 34.08 -21.77
CA VAL A 540 32.69 34.02 -22.38
C VAL A 540 33.10 35.37 -22.98
N LEU A 541 32.16 36.33 -23.04
CA LEU A 541 32.36 37.63 -23.67
C LEU A 541 33.40 38.46 -22.91
N LYS A 542 34.45 38.88 -23.60
CA LYS A 542 35.54 39.71 -23.06
C LYS A 542 35.82 40.88 -23.99
N GLN A 543 36.50 41.90 -23.48
CA GLN A 543 36.91 43.05 -24.29
C GLN A 543 37.83 42.62 -25.44
N ARG A 544 38.77 41.71 -25.17
CA ARG A 544 39.61 41.07 -26.17
C ARG A 544 39.21 39.60 -26.32
N LEU A 545 38.93 39.20 -27.55
CA LEU A 545 38.44 37.86 -27.90
C LEU A 545 39.33 37.23 -28.96
N VAL A 546 39.56 35.94 -28.83
CA VAL A 546 40.25 35.15 -29.85
C VAL A 546 39.22 34.64 -30.85
N CYS A 547 39.40 34.94 -32.12
CA CYS A 547 38.50 34.45 -33.17
C CYS A 547 38.65 32.94 -33.33
N GLU A 548 37.56 32.18 -33.15
CA GLU A 548 37.55 30.72 -33.31
C GLU A 548 37.92 30.26 -34.73
N MET A 549 37.75 31.12 -35.74
CA MET A 549 38.02 30.78 -37.14
C MET A 549 39.47 31.01 -37.57
N CYS A 550 40.11 32.08 -37.09
CA CYS A 550 41.47 32.46 -37.53
C CYS A 550 42.51 32.52 -36.40
N GLY A 551 42.11 32.27 -35.15
CA GLY A 551 42.99 32.22 -33.98
C GLY A 551 43.57 33.57 -33.55
N ARG A 552 43.20 34.68 -34.19
CA ARG A 552 43.72 36.02 -33.85
C ARG A 552 42.86 36.70 -32.79
N GLU A 553 43.53 37.37 -31.85
CA GLU A 553 42.89 38.21 -30.85
C GLU A 553 42.44 39.54 -31.48
N PHE A 554 41.22 39.98 -31.18
CA PHE A 554 40.68 41.27 -31.61
C PHE A 554 39.94 41.96 -30.47
N ASP A 555 39.90 43.29 -30.52
CA ASP A 555 39.13 44.12 -29.59
C ASP A 555 37.67 44.22 -30.06
N ALA A 556 36.75 43.70 -29.26
CA ALA A 556 35.32 43.68 -29.54
C ALA A 556 34.59 44.94 -29.04
N THR A 557 35.24 45.85 -28.30
CA THR A 557 34.61 46.99 -27.60
C THR A 557 33.67 47.78 -28.50
N ARG A 558 34.12 48.19 -29.70
CA ARG A 558 33.29 48.99 -30.63
C ARG A 558 32.04 48.25 -31.11
N GLN A 559 32.14 46.94 -31.28
CA GLN A 559 31.00 46.11 -31.71
C GLN A 559 30.05 45.84 -30.55
N LEU A 560 30.54 45.80 -29.31
CA LEU A 560 29.72 45.63 -28.12
C LEU A 560 28.95 46.88 -27.73
N VAL A 561 29.56 48.07 -27.88
CA VAL A 561 28.88 49.36 -27.59
C VAL A 561 27.73 49.63 -28.55
N ASN A 562 27.90 49.25 -29.83
CA ASN A 562 26.91 49.53 -30.89
C ASN A 562 26.06 48.31 -31.27
N GLY A 563 26.33 47.15 -30.67
CA GLY A 563 25.74 45.87 -31.05
C GLY A 563 24.41 45.59 -30.36
N ALA A 564 23.57 44.80 -31.02
CA ALA A 564 22.38 44.23 -30.40
C ALA A 564 22.71 42.90 -29.71
N TRP A 565 22.02 42.62 -28.59
CA TRP A 565 22.06 41.31 -27.97
C TRP A 565 21.32 40.28 -28.81
N HIS A 566 21.96 39.14 -28.99
CA HIS A 566 21.45 38.02 -29.75
C HIS A 566 21.33 36.79 -28.86
N TYR A 567 20.32 35.99 -29.13
CA TYR A 567 19.97 34.81 -28.36
C TYR A 567 20.14 33.57 -29.22
N ARG A 568 20.61 32.50 -28.59
CA ARG A 568 20.81 31.21 -29.25
C ARG A 568 20.32 30.10 -28.34
N ARG A 569 19.88 28.98 -28.92
CA ARG A 569 19.50 27.78 -28.16
C ARG A 569 20.65 27.27 -27.31
N SER A 570 20.32 26.72 -26.16
CA SER A 570 21.27 26.12 -25.23
C SER A 570 20.83 24.73 -24.78
N GLY A 571 21.79 24.00 -24.19
CA GLY A 571 21.55 22.67 -23.63
C GLY A 571 21.08 21.67 -24.68
N VAL A 572 20.03 20.92 -24.34
CA VAL A 572 19.51 19.81 -25.15
C VAL A 572 18.97 20.25 -26.51
N LEU A 573 18.60 21.53 -26.64
CA LEU A 573 18.04 22.11 -27.87
C LEU A 573 19.09 22.36 -28.97
N VAL A 574 20.38 22.20 -28.69
CA VAL A 574 21.48 22.40 -29.66
C VAL A 574 21.72 21.14 -30.51
N ARG A 575 21.24 19.97 -30.07
CA ARG A 575 21.54 18.67 -30.69
C ARG A 575 20.80 18.50 -32.03
N LYS A 576 21.54 18.24 -33.12
CA LYS A 576 20.96 17.91 -34.44
C LYS A 576 20.22 16.56 -34.34
N GLY A 577 18.90 16.56 -34.56
CA GLY A 577 18.08 15.34 -34.52
C GLY A 577 16.60 15.54 -34.16
N MET A 578 16.23 16.68 -33.56
CA MET A 578 14.85 16.95 -33.13
C MET A 578 13.78 16.94 -34.26
N ARG A 579 14.17 17.10 -35.53
CA ARG A 579 13.20 17.11 -36.64
C ARG A 579 12.50 15.76 -36.86
N LYS A 580 13.05 14.64 -36.35
CA LYS A 580 12.44 13.30 -36.46
C LYS A 580 11.56 12.91 -35.25
N ALA A 581 11.43 13.76 -34.24
CA ALA A 581 10.57 13.51 -33.08
C ALA A 581 9.10 13.91 -33.32
N GLN A 582 8.59 13.67 -34.54
CA GLN A 582 7.14 13.69 -34.80
C GLN A 582 6.60 12.35 -34.27
N PHE A 583 5.81 12.45 -33.19
CA PHE A 583 5.38 11.37 -32.29
C PHE A 583 6.51 10.79 -31.41
N PRO A 584 6.65 11.24 -30.14
CA PRO A 584 7.66 10.68 -29.27
C PRO A 584 7.16 9.33 -28.78
N TRP A 585 7.64 8.26 -29.39
CA TRP A 585 7.74 7.00 -28.67
C TRP A 585 8.77 7.23 -27.54
N CYS A 586 8.29 7.67 -26.37
CA CYS A 586 9.14 7.94 -25.20
C CYS A 586 9.84 6.67 -24.70
N LEU A 587 9.22 5.52 -24.97
CA LEU A 587 9.70 4.19 -24.64
C LEU A 587 10.00 3.42 -25.93
N ARG A 588 11.06 2.61 -25.91
CA ARG A 588 11.29 1.55 -26.88
C ARG A 588 10.89 0.23 -26.23
N CYS A 589 9.95 -0.48 -26.83
CA CYS A 589 9.53 -1.82 -26.39
C CYS A 589 10.00 -2.86 -27.40
N SER A 590 10.52 -3.98 -26.92
CA SER A 590 10.79 -5.19 -27.70
C SER A 590 10.20 -6.40 -26.98
N HIS A 591 9.69 -7.34 -27.78
CA HIS A 591 9.29 -8.67 -27.31
C HIS A 591 10.51 -9.57 -27.16
#